data_AF-A0A936QC06-F1
#
_entry.id   AF-A0A936QC06-F1
#
_cell.length_a   1.000
_cell.length_b   1.000
_cell.length_c   1.000
_cell.angle_alpha   90.00
_cell.angle_beta   90.00
_cell.angle_gamma   90.00
#
_symmetry.space_group_name_H-M   'P 1'
#
loop_
_entity.id
_entity.type
_entity.pdbx_description
1 polymer ?
#
loop_
_entity_poly.entity_id
_entity_poly.type
_entity_poly.pdbx_seq_one_letter_code
_entity_poly.pdbx_strand_id
1 'polypeptide(L)'
;MGDAVESKTLVALGSRDARYQALRANEPGLGAFLDRFGTMFGERVTPTLIARFEAGSRPTAEEVISFRNAIALPVLLKAWADLSRSRQNAGALFAEYFEIHPAMTSSDGQSVVVNAEAYRDLRFGLGGFHGQAPAAIDPRHVKATFDPLLRTALVALLDAESLSEEPERFRQRVLTSMKFAMRAMRAPSDSLSDTSDWAAMVSMWVSAFEALSHPGGDAKVDFPEVSSRIKKTPWISQELTDLKHQAINRKPGELTTLPVQTYGRIYKLRNDCLHGVRHFQSGGLEEDQDAAWGQLQIQAPVLYRSVLLSSLADAGHCEGWEDSGDPLTGWRQREFEAPLFKPWADRDE
;
A
#
# COMPACT_ATOMS: atom_id res chain seq x y z
N MET A 1 -15.63 3.04 4.06
CA MET A 1 -15.67 1.89 4.99
C MET A 1 -16.90 2.00 5.87
N GLY A 2 -17.67 0.92 6.02
CA GLY A 2 -18.85 0.88 6.89
C GLY A 2 -18.51 0.54 8.33
N ASP A 3 -17.52 -0.33 8.53
CA ASP A 3 -17.12 -0.85 9.85
C ASP A 3 -15.84 -0.18 10.34
N ALA A 4 -15.68 -0.10 11.65
CA ALA A 4 -14.44 0.36 12.27
C ALA A 4 -13.32 -0.67 12.15
N VAL A 5 -12.09 -0.15 12.11
CA VAL A 5 -10.87 -0.95 12.30
C VAL A 5 -10.19 -0.44 13.55
N GLU A 6 -9.78 -1.35 14.43
CA GLU A 6 -9.31 -1.03 15.78
C GLU A 6 -7.94 -1.66 16.02
N SER A 7 -7.10 -0.94 16.75
CA SER A 7 -5.91 -1.43 17.44
C SER A 7 -6.07 -1.17 18.94
N LYS A 8 -5.10 -1.56 19.77
CA LYS A 8 -5.10 -1.29 21.22
C LYS A 8 -5.25 0.20 21.57
N THR A 9 -4.74 1.10 20.74
CA THR A 9 -4.65 2.55 21.04
C THR A 9 -5.46 3.44 20.11
N LEU A 10 -5.73 2.97 18.89
CA LEU A 10 -6.34 3.75 17.82
C LEU A 10 -7.55 3.04 17.22
N VAL A 11 -8.49 3.82 16.71
CA VAL A 11 -9.65 3.34 15.95
C VAL A 11 -9.86 4.22 14.73
N ALA A 12 -10.12 3.60 13.58
CA ALA A 12 -10.61 4.27 12.39
C ALA A 12 -12.13 4.11 12.31
N LEU A 13 -12.85 5.23 12.42
CA LEU A 13 -14.30 5.29 12.47
C LEU A 13 -14.84 5.76 11.11
N GLY A 14 -15.53 4.86 10.42
CA GLY A 14 -16.30 5.22 9.23
C GLY A 14 -17.52 6.06 9.59
N SER A 15 -18.05 6.81 8.62
CA SER A 15 -19.20 7.70 8.83
C SER A 15 -20.50 7.00 9.28
N ARG A 16 -20.58 5.68 9.17
CA ARG A 16 -21.71 4.87 9.63
C ARG A 16 -21.51 4.29 11.04
N ASP A 17 -20.32 4.42 11.62
CA ASP A 17 -20.04 3.94 12.97
C ASP A 17 -20.80 4.80 14.01
N ALA A 18 -21.42 4.16 14.99
CA ALA A 18 -22.19 4.86 16.03
C ALA A 18 -21.33 5.85 16.85
N ARG A 19 -20.04 5.54 17.06
CA ARG A 19 -19.10 6.41 17.77
C ARG A 19 -18.71 7.62 16.92
N TYR A 20 -18.62 7.48 15.60
CA TYR A 20 -18.46 8.63 14.69
C TYR A 20 -19.62 9.62 14.88
N GLN A 21 -20.85 9.10 14.89
CA GLN A 21 -22.05 9.93 15.06
C GLN A 21 -22.12 10.56 16.44
N ALA A 22 -21.75 9.81 17.49
CA ALA A 22 -21.67 10.33 18.85
C ALA A 22 -20.64 11.45 18.98
N LEU A 23 -19.43 11.29 18.43
CA LEU A 23 -18.40 12.33 18.41
C LEU A 23 -18.88 13.59 17.69
N ARG A 24 -19.51 13.42 16.52
CA ARG A 24 -20.08 14.52 15.75
C ARG A 24 -21.17 15.28 16.52
N ALA A 25 -22.00 14.58 17.28
CA ALA A 25 -23.08 15.20 18.05
C ALA A 25 -22.57 15.90 19.32
N ASN A 26 -21.58 15.32 20.00
CA ASN A 26 -21.05 15.83 21.26
C ASN A 26 -20.07 16.98 21.05
N GLU A 27 -19.43 17.07 19.88
CA GLU A 27 -18.45 18.11 19.53
C GLU A 27 -18.95 18.91 18.30
N PRO A 28 -19.78 19.96 18.49
CA PRO A 28 -20.36 20.73 17.37
C PRO A 28 -19.31 21.32 16.41
N GLY A 29 -18.14 21.71 16.94
CA GLY A 29 -17.02 22.19 16.13
C GLY A 29 -16.46 21.11 15.19
N LEU A 30 -16.35 19.88 15.68
CA LEU A 30 -15.96 18.72 14.87
C LEU A 30 -17.02 18.43 13.80
N GLY A 31 -18.30 18.44 14.16
CA GLY A 31 -19.38 18.25 13.19
C GLY A 31 -19.36 19.29 12.07
N ALA A 32 -19.22 20.57 12.43
CA ALA A 32 -19.10 21.66 11.47
C ALA A 32 -17.85 21.52 10.60
N PHE A 33 -16.72 21.07 11.15
CA PHE A 33 -15.50 20.80 10.40
C PHE A 33 -15.68 19.67 9.37
N LEU A 34 -16.30 18.56 9.78
CA LEU A 34 -16.52 17.39 8.92
C LEU A 34 -17.47 17.69 7.76
N ASP A 35 -18.45 18.58 7.96
CA ASP A 35 -19.39 19.02 6.91
C ASP A 35 -18.75 19.92 5.84
N ARG A 36 -17.49 20.35 6.03
CA ARG A 36 -16.76 21.20 5.09
C ARG A 36 -15.91 20.45 4.08
N PHE A 37 -15.90 19.12 4.15
CA PHE A 37 -15.17 18.30 3.18
C PHE A 37 -15.98 18.11 1.89
N GLY A 38 -15.32 18.35 0.75
CA GLY A 38 -15.89 18.11 -0.56
C GLY A 38 -14.85 17.78 -1.63
N THR A 39 -15.31 17.41 -2.81
CA THR A 39 -14.47 17.30 -4.00
C THR A 39 -14.16 18.70 -4.54
N MET A 40 -13.19 18.80 -5.46
CA MET A 40 -12.90 20.04 -6.19
C MET A 40 -14.11 20.59 -6.97
N PHE A 41 -15.14 19.77 -7.21
CA PHE A 41 -16.38 20.15 -7.90
C PHE A 41 -17.53 20.46 -6.93
N GLY A 42 -17.25 20.58 -5.63
CA GLY A 42 -18.23 20.98 -4.61
C GLY A 42 -19.15 19.86 -4.12
N GLU A 43 -18.94 18.62 -4.53
CA GLU A 43 -19.70 17.50 -4.00
C GLU A 43 -19.20 17.09 -2.62
N ARG A 44 -20.11 16.80 -1.69
CA ARG A 44 -19.73 16.45 -0.32
C ARG A 44 -19.04 15.09 -0.26
N VAL A 45 -17.98 15.02 0.53
CA VAL A 45 -17.31 13.76 0.88
C VAL A 45 -17.22 13.66 2.39
N THR A 46 -17.41 12.46 2.92
CA THR A 46 -17.35 12.24 4.36
C THR A 46 -16.03 11.56 4.72
N PRO A 47 -15.12 12.24 5.45
CA PRO A 47 -13.86 11.63 5.84
C PRO A 47 -14.07 10.53 6.89
N THR A 48 -13.11 9.61 6.97
CA THR A 48 -12.95 8.69 8.10
C THR A 48 -12.22 9.42 9.23
N LEU A 49 -12.62 9.19 10.48
CA LEU A 49 -11.90 9.70 11.65
C LEU A 49 -10.91 8.66 12.16
N ILE A 50 -9.68 9.07 12.44
CA ILE A 50 -8.79 8.30 13.31
C ILE A 50 -8.90 8.91 14.71
N ALA A 51 -9.37 8.11 15.66
CA ALA A 51 -9.51 8.51 17.05
C ALA A 51 -8.62 7.64 17.94
N ARG A 52 -8.28 8.18 19.10
CA ARG A 52 -7.56 7.49 20.18
C ARG A 52 -8.56 7.02 21.23
N PHE A 53 -8.33 5.85 21.82
CA PHE A 53 -9.03 5.45 23.04
C PHE A 53 -8.55 6.25 24.26
N GLU A 54 -9.46 6.76 25.08
CA GLU A 54 -9.17 7.65 26.20
C GLU A 54 -8.16 7.07 27.22
N ALA A 55 -8.26 5.76 27.47
CA ALA A 55 -7.35 5.05 28.37
C ALA A 55 -5.90 4.90 27.84
N GLY A 56 -5.66 5.20 26.56
CA GLY A 56 -4.36 5.06 25.91
C GLY A 56 -3.45 6.27 26.07
N SER A 57 -2.13 6.03 26.01
CA SER A 57 -1.13 7.08 25.86
C SER A 57 -1.38 7.90 24.58
N ARG A 58 -0.82 9.11 24.51
CA ARG A 58 -0.89 9.91 23.28
C ARG A 58 -0.05 9.20 22.21
N PRO A 59 -0.63 8.83 21.05
CA PRO A 59 0.11 8.15 20.01
C PRO A 59 1.12 9.12 19.39
N THR A 60 2.28 8.58 19.05
CA THR A 60 3.29 9.20 18.21
C THR A 60 2.79 9.31 16.77
N ALA A 61 3.41 10.19 15.97
CA ALA A 61 3.12 10.28 14.54
C ALA A 61 3.37 8.94 13.82
N GLU A 62 4.40 8.20 14.25
CA GLU A 62 4.73 6.89 13.69
C GLU A 62 3.64 5.85 13.95
N GLU A 63 3.06 5.81 15.15
CA GLU A 63 1.94 4.92 15.47
C GLU A 63 0.70 5.23 14.63
N VAL A 64 0.36 6.51 14.48
CA VAL A 64 -0.77 6.94 13.64
C VAL A 64 -0.56 6.56 12.17
N ILE A 65 0.65 6.79 11.63
CA ILE A 65 0.97 6.42 10.24
C ILE A 65 0.99 4.90 10.05
N SER A 66 1.53 4.16 11.01
CA SER A 66 1.56 2.69 10.96
C SER A 66 0.15 2.11 11.00
N PHE A 67 -0.72 2.65 11.86
CA PHE A 67 -2.14 2.29 11.92
C PHE A 67 -2.86 2.59 10.61
N ARG A 68 -2.70 3.80 10.06
CA ARG A 68 -3.24 4.15 8.74
C ARG A 68 -2.79 3.15 7.68
N ASN A 69 -1.49 2.82 7.64
CA ASN A 69 -0.93 1.93 6.64
C ASN A 69 -1.46 0.50 6.78
N ALA A 70 -1.69 0.01 8.00
CA ALA A 70 -2.29 -1.30 8.25
C ALA A 70 -3.74 -1.42 7.77
N ILE A 71 -4.47 -0.29 7.73
CA ILE A 71 -5.82 -0.21 7.16
C ILE A 71 -5.76 -0.12 5.62
N ALA A 72 -4.86 0.72 5.10
CA ALA A 72 -4.77 1.03 3.68
C ALA A 72 -4.23 -0.14 2.85
N LEU A 73 -3.13 -0.77 3.27
CA LEU A 73 -2.44 -1.80 2.48
C LEU A 73 -3.33 -2.98 2.09
N PRO A 74 -4.14 -3.57 2.99
CA PRO A 74 -5.08 -4.63 2.62
C PRO A 74 -6.10 -4.21 1.56
N VAL A 75 -6.48 -2.93 1.50
CA VAL A 75 -7.37 -2.41 0.45
C VAL A 75 -6.60 -2.23 -0.86
N LEU A 76 -5.48 -1.50 -0.81
CA LEU A 76 -4.71 -1.13 -1.99
C LEU A 76 -4.16 -2.38 -2.71
N LEU A 77 -3.51 -3.28 -1.98
CA LEU A 77 -2.92 -4.50 -2.54
C LEU A 77 -3.99 -5.44 -3.10
N LYS A 78 -5.17 -5.48 -2.48
CA LYS A 78 -6.32 -6.21 -3.04
C LYS A 78 -6.81 -5.58 -4.33
N ALA A 79 -6.94 -4.26 -4.38
CA ALA A 79 -7.38 -3.56 -5.59
C ALA A 79 -6.41 -3.79 -6.77
N TRP A 80 -5.10 -3.77 -6.52
CA TRP A 80 -4.09 -4.09 -7.54
C TRP A 80 -4.17 -5.54 -8.02
N ALA A 81 -4.43 -6.49 -7.13
CA ALA A 81 -4.65 -7.89 -7.48
C ALA A 81 -5.96 -8.10 -8.27
N ASP A 82 -7.04 -7.42 -7.90
CA ASP A 82 -8.32 -7.49 -8.63
C ASP A 82 -8.21 -6.85 -10.02
N LEU A 83 -7.42 -5.78 -10.15
CA LEU A 83 -7.10 -5.15 -11.44
C LEU A 83 -6.34 -6.11 -12.35
N SER A 84 -5.35 -6.83 -11.81
CA SER A 84 -4.56 -7.80 -12.59
C SER A 84 -5.44 -8.93 -13.18
N ARG A 85 -6.54 -9.28 -12.49
CA ARG A 85 -7.49 -10.31 -12.93
C ARG A 85 -8.56 -9.80 -13.90
N SER A 86 -9.26 -8.74 -13.53
CA SER A 86 -10.55 -8.37 -14.13
C SER A 86 -10.43 -7.31 -15.22
N ARG A 87 -9.27 -6.65 -15.33
CA ARG A 87 -9.06 -5.46 -16.18
C ARG A 87 -10.04 -4.31 -15.90
N GLN A 88 -10.79 -4.37 -14.80
CA GLN A 88 -11.71 -3.33 -14.38
C GLN A 88 -11.20 -2.72 -13.07
N ASN A 89 -10.99 -1.41 -13.09
CA ASN A 89 -10.68 -0.67 -11.89
C ASN A 89 -11.99 -0.35 -11.14
N ALA A 90 -12.25 -1.07 -10.06
CA ALA A 90 -13.37 -0.78 -9.15
C ALA A 90 -12.92 -0.39 -7.73
N GLY A 91 -11.61 -0.44 -7.46
CA GLY A 91 -11.03 -0.32 -6.12
C GLY A 91 -10.23 0.98 -5.90
N ALA A 92 -9.71 1.13 -4.67
CA ALA A 92 -8.73 2.18 -4.38
C ALA A 92 -7.35 1.65 -4.78
N LEU A 93 -6.81 2.12 -5.91
CA LEU A 93 -5.45 1.73 -6.33
C LEU A 93 -4.36 2.60 -5.69
N PHE A 94 -4.70 3.83 -5.33
CA PHE A 94 -3.72 4.85 -4.95
C PHE A 94 -3.73 5.17 -3.46
N ALA A 95 -2.55 5.37 -2.89
CA ALA A 95 -2.38 5.64 -1.45
C ALA A 95 -3.03 6.96 -1.00
N GLU A 96 -3.24 7.90 -1.93
CA GLU A 96 -3.94 9.17 -1.74
C GLU A 96 -5.35 9.00 -1.14
N TYR A 97 -6.03 7.87 -1.42
CA TYR A 97 -7.35 7.57 -0.83
C TYR A 97 -7.32 7.44 0.70
N PHE A 98 -6.14 7.24 1.27
CA PHE A 98 -5.91 7.01 2.69
C PHE A 98 -5.00 8.07 3.31
N GLU A 99 -4.81 9.22 2.68
CA GLU A 99 -4.03 10.30 3.26
C GLU A 99 -4.71 10.93 4.47
N ILE A 100 -3.90 11.28 5.48
CA ILE A 100 -4.38 11.99 6.65
C ILE A 100 -4.40 13.47 6.30
N HIS A 101 -5.58 14.07 6.38
CA HIS A 101 -5.72 15.50 6.15
C HIS A 101 -4.96 16.28 7.24
N PRO A 102 -4.13 17.29 6.89
CA PRO A 102 -3.27 17.98 7.85
C PRO A 102 -4.01 18.98 8.76
N ALA A 103 -5.28 19.27 8.44
CA ALA A 103 -6.13 20.15 9.22
C ALA A 103 -6.92 19.39 10.27
N MET A 104 -7.09 20.01 11.44
CA MET A 104 -7.83 19.48 12.59
C MET A 104 -8.52 20.62 13.33
N THR A 105 -9.56 20.33 14.11
CA THR A 105 -10.21 21.34 14.94
C THR A 105 -9.34 21.74 16.13
N SER A 106 -9.37 23.01 16.52
CA SER A 106 -8.81 23.48 17.79
C SER A 106 -9.55 22.87 18.99
N SER A 107 -8.91 22.90 20.15
CA SER A 107 -9.47 22.39 21.41
C SER A 107 -10.76 23.10 21.85
N ASP A 108 -10.97 24.35 21.44
CA ASP A 108 -12.20 25.12 21.68
C ASP A 108 -13.30 24.87 20.61
N GLY A 109 -12.99 24.06 19.59
CA GLY A 109 -13.90 23.77 18.48
C GLY A 109 -14.26 24.96 17.59
N GLN A 110 -13.63 26.13 17.75
CA GLN A 110 -14.02 27.36 17.02
C GLN A 110 -13.23 27.58 15.73
N SER A 111 -12.09 26.89 15.58
CA SER A 111 -11.17 27.12 14.47
C SER A 111 -10.58 25.83 13.94
N VAL A 112 -10.03 25.93 12.74
CA VAL A 112 -9.23 24.88 12.11
C VAL A 112 -7.77 25.26 12.29
N VAL A 113 -6.98 24.29 12.76
CA VAL A 113 -5.53 24.37 12.90
C VAL A 113 -4.91 23.42 11.88
N VAL A 114 -3.93 23.92 11.12
CA VAL A 114 -3.14 23.11 10.20
C VAL A 114 -1.73 23.01 10.76
N ASN A 115 -1.32 21.78 11.05
CA ASN A 115 0.02 21.47 11.55
C ASN A 115 0.70 20.53 10.57
N ALA A 116 1.34 21.12 9.57
CA ALA A 116 2.16 20.44 8.58
C ALA A 116 3.62 20.93 8.70
N GLU A 117 4.58 20.16 8.18
CA GLU A 117 5.99 20.56 8.26
C GLU A 117 6.25 21.87 7.51
N ALA A 118 5.60 22.07 6.36
CA ALA A 118 5.70 23.28 5.56
C ALA A 118 4.97 24.48 6.20
N TYR A 119 3.98 24.22 7.07
CA TYR A 119 3.11 25.24 7.65
C TYR A 119 2.74 24.85 9.08
N ARG A 120 3.30 25.53 10.07
CA ARG A 120 3.00 25.31 11.49
C ARG A 120 2.05 26.38 12.00
N ASP A 121 1.11 25.99 12.85
CA ASP A 121 0.19 26.86 13.57
C ASP A 121 -0.67 27.79 12.69
N LEU A 122 -0.96 27.39 11.45
CA LEU A 122 -1.93 28.12 10.64
C LEU A 122 -3.34 27.94 11.22
N ARG A 123 -4.01 29.04 11.54
CA ARG A 123 -5.32 29.05 12.19
C ARG A 123 -6.34 29.83 11.37
N PHE A 124 -7.48 29.21 11.10
CA PHE A 124 -8.57 29.81 10.33
C PHE A 124 -9.90 29.60 11.04
N GLY A 125 -10.86 30.51 10.84
CA GLY A 125 -12.24 30.26 11.27
C GLY A 125 -12.87 29.11 10.47
N LEU A 126 -13.72 28.31 11.11
CA LEU A 126 -14.39 27.17 10.48
C LEU A 126 -15.14 27.54 9.19
N GLY A 127 -15.72 28.74 9.12
CA GLY A 127 -16.47 29.20 7.96
C GLY A 127 -15.64 29.37 6.68
N GLY A 128 -14.34 29.63 6.81
CA GLY A 128 -13.42 29.78 5.68
C GLY A 128 -12.70 28.49 5.29
N PHE A 129 -12.90 27.40 6.03
CA PHE A 129 -12.28 26.13 5.73
C PHE A 129 -13.10 25.33 4.71
N HIS A 130 -12.39 24.73 3.76
CA HIS A 130 -12.94 23.74 2.84
C HIS A 130 -11.90 22.63 2.65
N GLY A 131 -12.20 21.46 3.20
CA GLY A 131 -11.33 20.29 3.08
C GLY A 131 -11.54 19.62 1.74
N GLN A 132 -10.47 19.22 1.07
CA GLN A 132 -10.54 18.52 -0.21
C GLN A 132 -9.68 17.25 -0.18
N ALA A 133 -10.13 16.23 -0.91
CA ALA A 133 -9.27 15.11 -1.24
C ALA A 133 -8.15 15.58 -2.20
N PRO A 134 -7.00 14.89 -2.24
CA PRO A 134 -5.98 15.14 -3.24
C PRO A 134 -6.57 15.17 -4.66
N ALA A 135 -6.16 16.13 -5.49
CA ALA A 135 -6.72 16.33 -6.83
C ALA A 135 -6.53 15.12 -7.77
N ALA A 136 -5.55 14.25 -7.46
CA ALA A 136 -5.27 13.03 -8.20
C ALA A 136 -6.35 11.94 -8.05
N ILE A 137 -7.29 12.08 -7.11
CA ILE A 137 -8.29 11.03 -6.83
C ILE A 137 -9.73 11.56 -6.80
N ASP A 138 -10.65 10.72 -7.29
CA ASP A 138 -12.09 10.93 -7.10
C ASP A 138 -12.64 9.89 -6.11
N PRO A 139 -12.91 10.27 -4.84
CA PRO A 139 -13.35 9.33 -3.81
C PRO A 139 -14.76 8.75 -4.03
N ARG A 140 -15.54 9.27 -4.99
CA ARG A 140 -16.96 8.90 -5.16
C ARG A 140 -17.17 7.55 -5.83
N HIS A 141 -16.23 7.11 -6.66
CA HIS A 141 -16.40 5.94 -7.52
C HIS A 141 -15.71 4.67 -6.99
N VAL A 142 -15.16 4.74 -5.77
CA VAL A 142 -14.39 3.64 -5.19
C VAL A 142 -15.26 2.68 -4.38
N LYS A 143 -15.31 1.42 -4.80
CA LYS A 143 -15.84 0.31 -4.01
C LYS A 143 -14.68 -0.44 -3.36
N ALA A 144 -14.20 0.09 -2.23
CA ALA A 144 -13.10 -0.51 -1.51
C ALA A 144 -13.47 -1.88 -0.92
N THR A 145 -12.82 -2.92 -1.42
CA THR A 145 -12.72 -4.24 -0.78
C THR A 145 -11.33 -4.39 -0.16
N PHE A 146 -11.18 -5.19 0.90
CA PHE A 146 -9.89 -5.43 1.54
C PHE A 146 -9.56 -6.93 1.62
N ASP A 147 -8.27 -7.25 1.74
CA ASP A 147 -7.79 -8.59 2.09
C ASP A 147 -7.97 -8.83 3.60
N PRO A 148 -8.91 -9.70 4.02
CA PRO A 148 -9.19 -9.90 5.45
C PRO A 148 -8.00 -10.48 6.21
N LEU A 149 -7.25 -11.42 5.60
CA LEU A 149 -6.10 -12.05 6.24
C LEU A 149 -5.00 -11.04 6.48
N LEU A 150 -4.67 -10.25 5.45
CA LEU A 150 -3.62 -9.24 5.58
C LEU A 150 -4.02 -8.15 6.58
N ARG A 151 -5.30 -7.75 6.61
CA ARG A 151 -5.80 -6.78 7.59
C ARG A 151 -5.64 -7.30 9.01
N THR A 152 -6.11 -8.52 9.30
CA THR A 152 -6.01 -9.13 10.63
C THR A 152 -4.55 -9.25 11.06
N ALA A 153 -3.67 -9.75 10.19
CA ALA A 153 -2.25 -9.93 10.50
C ALA A 153 -1.53 -8.59 10.78
N LEU A 154 -1.82 -7.55 10.00
CA LEU A 154 -1.20 -6.23 10.20
C LEU A 154 -1.71 -5.54 11.46
N VAL A 155 -3.01 -5.65 11.78
CA VAL A 155 -3.55 -5.11 13.05
C VAL A 155 -2.95 -5.87 14.24
N ALA A 156 -2.89 -7.20 14.17
CA ALA A 156 -2.26 -8.01 15.22
C ALA A 156 -0.78 -7.66 15.42
N LEU A 157 -0.04 -7.39 14.34
CA LEU A 157 1.35 -6.93 14.42
C LEU A 157 1.49 -5.57 15.13
N LEU A 158 0.54 -4.64 14.93
CA LEU A 158 0.56 -3.35 15.61
C LEU A 158 0.36 -3.49 17.11
N ASP A 159 -0.51 -4.42 17.51
CA ASP A 159 -0.91 -4.67 18.90
C ASP A 159 0.00 -5.65 19.64
N ALA A 160 0.89 -6.34 18.93
CA ALA A 160 1.86 -7.25 19.53
C ALA A 160 2.75 -6.51 20.53
N GLU A 161 2.78 -7.00 21.76
CA GLU A 161 3.74 -6.57 22.77
C GLU A 161 5.02 -7.38 22.59
N SER A 162 6.12 -6.71 22.26
CA SER A 162 7.40 -7.40 22.13
C SER A 162 8.08 -7.55 23.49
N LEU A 163 8.27 -8.80 23.92
CA LEU A 163 9.05 -9.13 25.13
C LEU A 163 10.54 -9.35 24.84
N SER A 164 10.95 -9.35 23.57
CA SER A 164 12.34 -9.56 23.14
C SER A 164 12.72 -8.70 21.94
N GLU A 165 14.01 -8.63 21.61
CA GLU A 165 14.51 -7.76 20.54
C GLU A 165 14.12 -8.22 19.12
N GLU A 166 14.09 -9.53 18.87
CA GLU A 166 13.88 -10.06 17.51
C GLU A 166 12.46 -9.81 16.95
N PRO A 167 11.36 -10.04 17.71
CA PRO A 167 10.02 -9.67 17.25
C PRO A 167 9.87 -8.16 17.03
N GLU A 168 10.52 -7.33 17.84
CA GLU A 168 10.51 -5.87 17.66
C GLU A 168 11.26 -5.46 16.38
N ARG A 169 12.43 -6.06 16.09
CA ARG A 169 13.13 -5.86 14.82
C ARG A 169 12.28 -6.29 13.64
N PHE A 170 11.60 -7.42 13.72
CA PHE A 170 10.67 -7.86 12.67
C PHE A 170 9.53 -6.85 12.46
N ARG A 171 8.90 -6.40 13.54
CA ARG A 171 7.86 -5.36 13.52
C ARG A 171 8.37 -4.10 12.82
N GLN A 172 9.52 -3.58 13.22
CA GLN A 172 10.12 -2.39 12.61
C GLN A 172 10.40 -2.55 11.11
N ARG A 173 10.86 -3.72 10.67
CA ARG A 173 11.06 -4.04 9.23
C ARG A 173 9.75 -3.98 8.46
N VAL A 174 8.71 -4.63 8.98
CA VAL A 174 7.39 -4.62 8.35
C VAL A 174 6.83 -3.20 8.30
N LEU A 175 6.85 -2.45 9.41
CA LEU A 175 6.36 -1.06 9.45
C LEU A 175 7.13 -0.15 8.48
N THR A 176 8.44 -0.32 8.38
CA THR A 176 9.28 0.42 7.42
C THR A 176 8.95 0.05 5.98
N SER A 177 8.83 -1.24 5.71
CA SER A 177 8.41 -1.76 4.41
C SER A 177 7.04 -1.22 3.98
N MET A 178 6.07 -1.19 4.90
CA MET A 178 4.74 -0.62 4.67
C MET A 178 4.82 0.86 4.27
N LYS A 179 5.69 1.65 4.90
CA LYS A 179 5.89 3.08 4.55
C LYS A 179 6.42 3.24 3.12
N PHE A 180 7.30 2.36 2.66
CA PHE A 180 7.79 2.39 1.27
C PHE A 180 6.74 1.90 0.29
N ALA A 181 6.02 0.82 0.59
CA ALA A 181 4.93 0.32 -0.24
C ALA A 181 3.81 1.38 -0.42
N MET A 182 3.46 2.11 0.64
CA MET A 182 2.50 3.21 0.54
C MET A 182 2.98 4.34 -0.37
N ARG A 183 4.28 4.66 -0.38
CA ARG A 183 4.86 5.63 -1.33
C ARG A 183 4.87 5.08 -2.76
N ALA A 184 5.16 3.79 -2.92
CA ALA A 184 5.18 3.10 -4.20
C ALA A 184 3.79 2.96 -4.85
N MET A 185 2.71 3.12 -4.08
CA MET A 185 1.33 3.10 -4.59
C MET A 185 0.71 4.49 -4.69
N ARG A 186 1.50 5.56 -4.65
CA ARG A 186 1.00 6.90 -4.94
C ARG A 186 0.69 7.03 -6.43
N ALA A 187 -0.29 7.87 -6.77
CA ALA A 187 -0.57 8.18 -8.16
C ALA A 187 0.66 8.87 -8.80
N PRO A 188 1.15 8.40 -9.97
CA PRO A 188 2.31 9.00 -10.64
C PRO A 188 1.90 10.33 -11.27
N SER A 189 1.79 11.38 -10.47
CA SER A 189 1.22 12.68 -10.86
C SER A 189 2.08 13.87 -10.46
N ASP A 190 3.20 13.64 -9.79
CA ASP A 190 4.09 14.71 -9.31
C ASP A 190 4.76 15.47 -10.49
N SER A 191 5.02 14.77 -11.60
CA SER A 191 5.68 15.29 -12.80
C SER A 191 4.82 15.10 -14.05
N LEU A 192 3.49 15.22 -13.91
CA LEU A 192 2.52 14.96 -14.98
C LEU A 192 2.65 13.56 -15.59
N SER A 193 2.97 12.56 -14.76
CA SER A 193 3.16 11.16 -15.17
C SER A 193 4.34 10.96 -16.13
N ASP A 194 5.36 11.80 -16.04
CA ASP A 194 6.59 11.60 -16.80
C ASP A 194 7.39 10.39 -16.32
N THR A 195 8.52 10.15 -16.98
CA THR A 195 9.40 9.01 -16.69
C THR A 195 9.94 9.00 -15.25
N SER A 196 10.05 10.16 -14.61
CA SER A 196 10.60 10.29 -13.26
C SER A 196 9.61 9.84 -12.19
N ASP A 197 8.31 10.03 -12.41
CA ASP A 197 7.26 9.55 -11.50
C ASP A 197 7.28 8.02 -11.42
N TRP A 198 7.43 7.35 -12.56
CA TRP A 198 7.54 5.90 -12.63
C TRP A 198 8.85 5.38 -12.04
N ALA A 199 9.97 6.09 -12.27
CA ALA A 199 11.26 5.76 -11.66
C ALA A 199 11.18 5.84 -10.12
N ALA A 200 10.53 6.87 -9.58
CA ALA A 200 10.30 7.02 -8.15
C ALA A 200 9.44 5.88 -7.60
N MET A 201 8.34 5.55 -8.28
CA MET A 201 7.44 4.46 -7.91
C MET A 201 8.19 3.11 -7.82
N VAL A 202 8.94 2.75 -8.86
CA VAL A 202 9.73 1.51 -8.91
C VAL A 202 10.81 1.49 -7.84
N SER A 203 11.48 2.62 -7.62
CA SER A 203 12.49 2.74 -6.56
C SER A 203 11.90 2.48 -5.17
N MET A 204 10.69 2.99 -4.91
CA MET A 204 9.99 2.74 -3.64
C MET A 204 9.59 1.28 -3.48
N TRP A 205 9.23 0.57 -4.57
CA TRP A 205 8.98 -0.88 -4.50
C TRP A 205 10.25 -1.65 -4.11
N VAL A 206 11.41 -1.33 -4.72
CA VAL A 206 12.69 -1.93 -4.32
C VAL A 206 12.95 -1.72 -2.83
N SER A 207 12.81 -0.48 -2.34
CA SER A 207 12.99 -0.18 -0.91
C SER A 207 12.00 -0.90 0.01
N ALA A 208 10.76 -1.12 -0.43
CA ALA A 208 9.80 -1.92 0.33
C ALA A 208 10.27 -3.37 0.48
N PHE A 209 10.67 -4.01 -0.62
CA PHE A 209 11.19 -5.39 -0.57
C PHE A 209 12.47 -5.52 0.26
N GLU A 210 13.40 -4.57 0.12
CA GLU A 210 14.65 -4.56 0.90
C GLU A 210 14.38 -4.38 2.40
N ALA A 211 13.52 -3.43 2.77
CA ALA A 211 13.14 -3.21 4.17
C ALA A 211 12.50 -4.46 4.79
N LEU A 212 11.61 -5.14 4.06
CA LEU A 212 10.97 -6.37 4.53
C LEU A 212 11.98 -7.52 4.68
N SER A 213 12.99 -7.55 3.82
CA SER A 213 14.00 -8.62 3.77
C SER A 213 15.20 -8.38 4.67
N HIS A 214 15.24 -7.24 5.37
CA HIS A 214 16.40 -6.85 6.17
C HIS A 214 16.73 -7.86 7.28
N PRO A 215 17.99 -8.31 7.41
CA PRO A 215 18.35 -9.23 8.49
C PRO A 215 18.40 -8.53 9.86
N GLY A 216 18.64 -7.21 9.87
CA GLY A 216 18.73 -6.36 11.08
C GLY A 216 20.15 -5.84 11.29
N GLY A 217 20.32 -4.90 12.23
CA GLY A 217 21.63 -4.27 12.50
C GLY A 217 22.20 -3.53 11.29
N ASP A 218 23.53 -3.53 11.15
CA ASP A 218 24.26 -2.83 10.07
C ASP A 218 24.44 -3.67 8.79
N ALA A 219 23.80 -4.83 8.72
CA ALA A 219 23.91 -5.71 7.57
C ALA A 219 23.22 -5.10 6.34
N LYS A 220 23.87 -5.23 5.18
CA LYS A 220 23.31 -4.76 3.91
C LYS A 220 22.27 -5.75 3.40
N VAL A 221 21.25 -5.22 2.72
CA VAL A 221 20.27 -6.01 1.98
C VAL A 221 20.47 -5.72 0.52
N ASP A 222 20.79 -6.76 -0.23
CA ASP A 222 20.95 -6.66 -1.66
C ASP A 222 19.93 -7.58 -2.36
N PHE A 223 20.03 -7.62 -3.68
CA PHE A 223 19.21 -8.47 -4.54
C PHE A 223 19.14 -9.95 -4.09
N PRO A 224 20.22 -10.62 -3.62
CA PRO A 224 20.18 -12.02 -3.20
C PRO A 224 19.28 -12.28 -1.99
N GLU A 225 19.29 -11.41 -0.98
CA GLU A 225 18.49 -11.55 0.24
C GLU A 225 17.00 -11.47 -0.07
N VAL A 226 16.60 -10.48 -0.87
CA VAL A 226 15.21 -10.34 -1.32
C VAL A 226 14.80 -11.53 -2.20
N SER A 227 15.65 -11.93 -3.14
CA SER A 227 15.38 -13.09 -4.00
C SER A 227 15.21 -14.37 -3.19
N SER A 228 16.01 -14.57 -2.14
CA SER A 228 15.90 -15.70 -1.21
C SER A 228 14.54 -15.70 -0.50
N ARG A 229 14.08 -14.54 -0.03
CA ARG A 229 12.77 -14.40 0.60
C ARG A 229 11.61 -14.66 -0.37
N ILE A 230 11.70 -14.16 -1.60
CA ILE A 230 10.73 -14.44 -2.67
C ILE A 230 10.67 -15.95 -2.97
N LYS A 231 11.82 -16.64 -3.03
CA LYS A 231 11.87 -18.10 -3.25
C LYS A 231 11.24 -18.90 -2.11
N LYS A 232 11.33 -18.42 -0.87
CA LYS A 232 10.74 -19.07 0.31
C LYS A 232 9.23 -18.88 0.42
N THR A 233 8.67 -17.89 -0.29
CA THR A 233 7.22 -17.67 -0.31
C THR A 233 6.51 -18.93 -0.84
N PRO A 234 5.46 -19.43 -0.18
CA PRO A 234 4.79 -20.67 -0.56
C PRO A 234 3.94 -20.48 -1.82
N TRP A 235 4.57 -20.63 -2.99
CA TRP A 235 3.90 -20.61 -4.28
C TRP A 235 3.23 -21.97 -4.53
N ILE A 236 1.92 -21.96 -4.76
CA ILE A 236 1.12 -23.16 -5.04
C ILE A 236 1.23 -23.65 -6.50
N SER A 237 1.32 -22.71 -7.44
CA SER A 237 1.36 -22.97 -8.86
C SER A 237 2.74 -23.43 -9.22
N GLN A 238 2.74 -24.54 -9.95
CA GLN A 238 3.95 -25.09 -10.52
C GLN A 238 4.63 -24.07 -11.44
N GLU A 239 3.88 -23.28 -12.20
CA GLU A 239 4.44 -22.28 -13.13
C GLU A 239 5.28 -21.22 -12.41
N LEU A 240 4.95 -20.91 -11.14
CA LEU A 240 5.67 -19.93 -10.33
C LEU A 240 6.86 -20.49 -9.58
N THR A 241 6.97 -21.82 -9.50
CA THR A 241 8.13 -22.51 -8.92
C THR A 241 9.08 -23.06 -9.98
N ASP A 242 8.62 -23.13 -11.24
CA ASP A 242 9.41 -23.59 -12.36
C ASP A 242 10.57 -22.65 -12.72
N LEU A 243 11.76 -23.22 -12.85
CA LEU A 243 12.97 -22.51 -13.31
C LEU A 243 12.97 -22.38 -14.83
N LYS A 244 12.07 -21.55 -15.37
CA LYS A 244 11.88 -21.34 -16.81
C LYS A 244 12.28 -19.95 -17.29
N HIS A 245 12.50 -19.02 -16.37
CA HIS A 245 12.66 -17.61 -16.68
C HIS A 245 14.13 -17.21 -16.66
N GLN A 246 14.58 -16.42 -17.63
CA GLN A 246 15.96 -15.92 -17.61
C GLN A 246 16.19 -14.99 -16.42
N ALA A 247 17.24 -15.28 -15.64
CA ALA A 247 17.64 -14.45 -14.52
C ALA A 247 18.22 -13.10 -15.01
N ILE A 248 17.76 -12.00 -14.39
CA ILE A 248 18.22 -10.64 -14.69
C ILE A 248 19.59 -10.41 -14.02
N ASN A 249 20.53 -9.74 -14.73
CA ASN A 249 21.89 -9.44 -14.26
C ASN A 249 22.74 -10.68 -13.90
N ARG A 250 22.47 -11.82 -14.55
CA ARG A 250 23.17 -13.09 -14.37
C ARG A 250 23.76 -13.60 -15.68
N LYS A 251 24.51 -14.71 -15.62
CA LYS A 251 25.10 -15.30 -16.83
C LYS A 251 23.97 -15.71 -17.80
N PRO A 252 24.16 -15.52 -19.12
CA PRO A 252 23.23 -16.05 -20.11
C PRO A 252 22.97 -17.55 -19.88
N GLY A 253 21.70 -17.95 -19.86
CA GLY A 253 21.27 -19.33 -19.58
C GLY A 253 21.01 -19.67 -18.12
N GLU A 254 21.29 -18.77 -17.16
CA GLU A 254 20.87 -18.97 -15.77
C GLU A 254 19.35 -18.76 -15.65
N LEU A 255 18.62 -19.80 -15.26
CA LEU A 255 17.18 -19.79 -15.10
C LEU A 255 16.77 -19.53 -13.65
N THR A 256 15.62 -18.89 -13.49
CA THR A 256 15.00 -18.53 -12.21
C THR A 256 13.48 -18.68 -12.31
N THR A 257 12.78 -18.45 -11.20
CA THR A 257 11.31 -18.48 -11.14
C THR A 257 10.73 -17.12 -11.56
N LEU A 258 9.47 -17.10 -12.05
CA LEU A 258 8.82 -15.87 -12.48
C LEU A 258 8.76 -14.79 -11.38
N PRO A 259 8.46 -15.10 -10.10
CA PRO A 259 8.50 -14.10 -9.03
C PRO A 259 9.87 -13.45 -8.83
N VAL A 260 10.95 -14.23 -8.90
CA VAL A 260 12.33 -13.71 -8.78
C VAL A 260 12.72 -12.92 -10.02
N GLN A 261 12.33 -13.36 -11.21
CA GLN A 261 12.54 -12.60 -12.45
C GLN A 261 11.82 -11.25 -12.38
N THR A 262 10.58 -11.22 -11.90
CA THR A 262 9.78 -10.00 -11.75
C THR A 262 10.49 -9.00 -10.85
N TYR A 263 10.96 -9.42 -9.67
CA TYR A 263 11.78 -8.56 -8.82
C TYR A 263 13.11 -8.15 -9.48
N GLY A 264 13.75 -9.05 -10.24
CA GLY A 264 14.91 -8.74 -11.08
C GLY A 264 14.67 -7.60 -12.05
N ARG A 265 13.50 -7.58 -12.69
CA ARG A 265 13.09 -6.51 -13.61
C ARG A 265 12.86 -5.19 -12.88
N ILE A 266 12.17 -5.20 -11.73
CA ILE A 266 11.98 -4.01 -10.88
C ILE A 266 13.34 -3.45 -10.43
N TYR A 267 14.23 -4.31 -9.96
CA TYR A 267 15.55 -3.94 -9.46
C TYR A 267 16.45 -3.37 -10.57
N LYS A 268 16.48 -4.04 -11.73
CA LYS A 268 17.21 -3.55 -12.90
C LYS A 268 16.70 -2.18 -13.32
N LEU A 269 15.38 -2.02 -13.44
CA LEU A 269 14.78 -0.76 -13.85
C LEU A 269 15.13 0.37 -12.88
N ARG A 270 15.06 0.15 -11.56
CA ARG A 270 15.51 1.12 -10.55
C ARG A 270 16.95 1.56 -10.79
N ASN A 271 17.86 0.62 -11.05
CA ASN A 271 19.27 0.95 -11.31
C ASN A 271 19.45 1.71 -12.62
N ASP A 272 18.76 1.28 -13.68
CA ASP A 272 18.80 1.95 -14.97
C ASP A 272 18.31 3.42 -14.85
N CYS A 273 17.25 3.66 -14.06
CA CYS A 273 16.76 5.02 -13.74
C CYS A 273 17.82 5.87 -13.04
N LEU A 274 18.49 5.33 -12.03
CA LEU A 274 19.54 6.03 -11.29
C LEU A 274 20.75 6.38 -12.17
N HIS A 275 20.98 5.59 -13.23
CA HIS A 275 22.03 5.86 -14.21
C HIS A 275 21.55 6.71 -15.40
N GLY A 276 20.32 7.23 -15.36
CA GLY A 276 19.76 8.09 -16.39
C GLY A 276 19.42 7.36 -17.70
N VAL A 277 19.32 6.03 -17.67
CA VAL A 277 18.90 5.23 -18.82
C VAL A 277 17.38 5.36 -18.98
N ARG A 278 16.93 5.75 -20.17
CA ARG A 278 15.51 5.97 -20.45
C ARG A 278 14.86 4.67 -20.93
N HIS A 279 14.18 3.98 -20.02
CA HIS A 279 13.31 2.82 -20.35
C HIS A 279 11.83 3.18 -20.43
N PHE A 280 11.48 4.47 -20.30
CA PHE A 280 10.09 4.92 -20.25
C PHE A 280 9.79 5.75 -21.49
N GLN A 281 8.83 5.32 -22.30
CA GLN A 281 8.18 6.17 -23.29
C GLN A 281 6.73 6.41 -22.84
N SER A 282 6.30 7.68 -22.95
CA SER A 282 4.91 8.15 -22.87
C SER A 282 3.91 7.35 -22.02
N GLY A 283 3.95 7.52 -20.69
CA GLY A 283 2.78 7.24 -19.84
C GLY A 283 2.65 5.81 -19.29
N GLY A 284 3.66 4.96 -19.44
CA GLY A 284 3.69 3.64 -18.82
C GLY A 284 5.09 3.05 -18.66
N LEU A 285 5.18 2.02 -17.82
CA LEU A 285 6.27 1.03 -17.84
C LEU A 285 6.05 0.11 -19.05
N GLU A 286 6.07 0.64 -20.27
CA GLU A 286 5.84 -0.17 -21.47
C GLU A 286 7.14 -0.61 -22.14
N GLU A 287 7.13 -1.92 -22.41
CA GLU A 287 7.79 -2.66 -23.49
C GLU A 287 8.97 -1.93 -24.15
N ASP A 288 10.16 -2.26 -23.66
CA ASP A 288 11.24 -2.54 -24.60
C ASP A 288 10.69 -3.51 -25.67
N GLN A 289 11.20 -3.48 -26.89
CA GLN A 289 10.67 -4.23 -28.05
C GLN A 289 10.52 -5.76 -27.83
N ASP A 290 10.98 -6.27 -26.69
CA ASP A 290 10.62 -7.54 -26.10
C ASP A 290 9.34 -7.45 -25.26
N ALA A 291 8.24 -8.01 -25.77
CA ALA A 291 6.98 -8.33 -25.06
C ALA A 291 7.15 -9.14 -23.74
N ALA A 292 8.39 -9.40 -23.31
CA ALA A 292 8.77 -9.99 -22.04
C ALA A 292 8.54 -9.02 -20.85
N TRP A 293 8.41 -7.72 -21.09
CA TRP A 293 8.24 -6.75 -20.01
C TRP A 293 6.76 -6.49 -19.64
N GLY A 294 6.13 -7.43 -18.92
CA GLY A 294 4.78 -7.21 -18.34
C GLY A 294 4.69 -5.98 -17.42
N GLN A 295 3.46 -5.54 -17.10
CA GLN A 295 3.16 -4.30 -16.36
C GLN A 295 3.67 -4.32 -14.90
N LEU A 296 4.91 -3.87 -14.68
CA LEU A 296 5.59 -3.89 -13.38
C LEU A 296 4.82 -3.11 -12.29
N GLN A 297 4.08 -2.07 -12.66
CA GLN A 297 3.21 -1.30 -11.76
C GLN A 297 2.08 -2.15 -11.16
N ILE A 298 1.63 -3.19 -11.87
CA ILE A 298 0.64 -4.15 -11.36
C ILE A 298 1.35 -5.32 -10.69
N GLN A 299 2.44 -5.82 -11.27
CA GLN A 299 3.14 -7.00 -10.76
C GLN A 299 3.81 -6.76 -9.40
N ALA A 300 4.38 -5.57 -9.18
CA ALA A 300 5.07 -5.23 -7.93
C ALA A 300 4.16 -5.31 -6.68
N PRO A 301 2.97 -4.67 -6.62
CA PRO A 301 2.08 -4.80 -5.47
C PRO A 301 1.59 -6.24 -5.24
N VAL A 302 1.32 -7.00 -6.31
CA VAL A 302 0.88 -8.41 -6.20
C VAL A 302 1.99 -9.29 -5.62
N LEU A 303 3.22 -9.11 -6.10
CA LEU A 303 4.40 -9.80 -5.58
C LEU A 303 4.65 -9.41 -4.12
N TYR A 304 4.61 -8.11 -3.80
CA TYR A 304 4.81 -7.58 -2.46
C TYR A 304 3.79 -8.14 -1.47
N ARG A 305 2.50 -8.17 -1.85
CA ARG A 305 1.43 -8.76 -1.03
C ARG A 305 1.74 -10.21 -0.64
N SER A 306 2.19 -11.02 -1.59
CA SER A 306 2.52 -12.43 -1.35
C SER A 306 3.69 -12.59 -0.39
N VAL A 307 4.77 -11.83 -0.61
CA VAL A 307 5.99 -11.87 0.23
C VAL A 307 5.71 -11.33 1.64
N LEU A 308 4.92 -10.26 1.76
CA LEU A 308 4.51 -9.69 3.05
C LEU A 308 3.68 -10.68 3.85
N LEU A 309 2.66 -11.30 3.23
CA LEU A 309 1.83 -12.27 3.94
C LEU A 309 2.64 -13.50 4.38
N SER A 310 3.52 -14.02 3.52
CA SER A 310 4.44 -15.10 3.89
C SER A 310 5.32 -14.72 5.07
N SER A 311 5.87 -13.50 5.07
CA SER A 311 6.73 -13.02 6.16
C SER A 311 5.96 -12.86 7.48
N LEU A 312 4.69 -12.45 7.42
CA LEU A 312 3.81 -12.35 8.60
C LEU A 312 3.43 -13.73 9.13
N ALA A 313 3.17 -14.70 8.24
CA ALA A 313 2.87 -16.08 8.60
C ALA A 313 4.08 -16.76 9.27
N ASP A 314 5.29 -16.61 8.71
CA ASP A 314 6.54 -17.13 9.30
C ASP A 314 6.79 -16.60 10.71
N ALA A 315 6.31 -15.39 11.01
CA ALA A 315 6.42 -14.73 12.31
C ALA A 315 5.23 -15.00 13.25
N GLY A 316 4.28 -15.86 12.85
CA GLY A 316 3.14 -16.27 13.68
C GLY A 316 2.00 -15.25 13.77
N HIS A 317 1.96 -14.22 12.92
CA HIS A 317 0.89 -13.20 12.93
C HIS A 317 -0.35 -13.62 12.12
N CYS A 318 -0.39 -14.85 11.61
CA CYS A 318 -1.51 -15.41 10.85
C CYS A 318 -2.06 -16.67 11.55
N GLU A 319 -2.58 -16.54 12.78
CA GLU A 319 -3.24 -17.65 13.48
C GLU A 319 -4.56 -18.06 12.77
N GLY A 320 -4.88 -19.36 12.79
CA GLY A 320 -6.07 -19.91 12.13
C GLY A 320 -5.94 -20.12 10.62
N TRP A 321 -4.74 -19.92 10.06
CA TRP A 321 -4.46 -20.10 8.64
C TRP A 321 -4.51 -21.57 8.20
N GLU A 322 -4.02 -22.51 9.03
CA GLU A 322 -3.98 -23.95 8.73
C GLU A 322 -5.37 -24.61 8.79
N ASP A 323 -6.26 -24.16 9.68
CA ASP A 323 -7.58 -24.75 9.96
C ASP A 323 -8.74 -24.17 9.14
N SER A 324 -8.52 -23.05 8.44
CA SER A 324 -9.59 -22.38 7.70
C SER A 324 -10.22 -23.24 6.60
N GLY A 325 -9.53 -24.31 6.16
CA GLY A 325 -9.85 -25.01 4.91
C GLY A 325 -9.92 -24.07 3.71
N ASP A 326 -9.55 -22.80 3.91
CA ASP A 326 -9.63 -21.70 2.98
C ASP A 326 -8.29 -21.66 2.28
N PRO A 327 -8.27 -22.18 1.06
CA PRO A 327 -7.03 -22.52 0.44
C PRO A 327 -6.37 -21.23 -0.01
N LEU A 328 -5.16 -20.97 0.47
CA LEU A 328 -4.17 -20.37 -0.43
C LEU A 328 -4.22 -21.11 -1.79
N THR A 329 -4.55 -22.41 -1.83
CA THR A 329 -4.70 -23.26 -3.03
C THR A 329 -5.88 -22.97 -3.99
N GLY A 330 -6.84 -22.10 -3.66
CA GLY A 330 -8.02 -21.86 -4.52
C GLY A 330 -8.19 -20.40 -4.95
N TRP A 331 -7.79 -19.46 -4.10
CA TRP A 331 -8.07 -18.03 -4.31
C TRP A 331 -6.88 -17.19 -4.77
N ARG A 332 -5.66 -17.76 -4.87
CA ARG A 332 -4.45 -17.00 -5.16
C ARG A 332 -3.51 -17.77 -6.10
N GLN A 333 -3.61 -17.49 -7.41
CA GLN A 333 -2.49 -17.55 -8.37
C GLN A 333 -2.85 -17.35 -9.83
N ARG A 334 -4.13 -17.49 -10.19
CA ARG A 334 -4.61 -16.96 -11.48
C ARG A 334 -4.32 -15.46 -11.66
N GLU A 335 -3.97 -14.74 -10.60
CA GLU A 335 -3.60 -13.31 -10.59
C GLU A 335 -2.22 -13.01 -11.21
N PHE A 336 -1.29 -13.97 -11.10
CA PHE A 336 0.07 -13.86 -11.62
C PHE A 336 0.23 -14.65 -12.93
N GLU A 337 -0.64 -15.65 -13.16
CA GLU A 337 -0.74 -16.47 -14.39
C GLU A 337 -1.72 -15.93 -15.43
N ALA A 338 -2.63 -15.01 -15.07
CA ALA A 338 -3.54 -14.41 -16.04
C ALA A 338 -2.69 -13.89 -17.20
N PRO A 339 -3.05 -14.15 -18.47
CA PRO A 339 -2.29 -13.64 -19.60
C PRO A 339 -2.27 -12.12 -19.48
N LEU A 340 -1.12 -11.59 -19.01
CA LEU A 340 -0.86 -10.19 -18.73
C LEU A 340 -0.65 -9.43 -20.05
N PHE A 341 -1.61 -9.59 -20.95
CA PHE A 341 -1.75 -9.12 -22.34
C PHE A 341 -1.24 -10.08 -23.43
N LYS A 342 -2.15 -10.40 -24.36
CA LYS A 342 -1.80 -10.58 -25.77
C LYS A 342 -1.59 -9.16 -26.34
N PRO A 343 -0.66 -8.96 -27.29
CA PRO A 343 -0.41 -7.65 -27.89
C PRO A 343 -1.71 -6.99 -28.36
N TRP A 344 -1.81 -5.67 -28.18
CA TRP A 344 -2.93 -4.85 -28.67
C TRP A 344 -3.04 -4.85 -30.23
N ALA A 345 -2.12 -5.52 -30.93
CA ALA A 345 -2.04 -5.54 -32.39
C ALA A 345 -3.13 -6.36 -33.10
N ASP A 346 -3.95 -7.15 -32.39
CA ASP A 346 -5.02 -7.97 -33.02
C ASP A 346 -6.41 -7.35 -32.84
N ARG A 347 -6.61 -6.13 -33.32
CA ARG A 347 -7.95 -5.62 -33.67
C ARG A 347 -7.90 -5.02 -35.07
N ASP A 348 -8.07 -5.89 -36.06
CA ASP A 348 -8.79 -5.50 -37.26
C ASP A 348 -10.27 -5.31 -36.88
N GLU A 349 -10.83 -4.18 -37.34
CA GLU A 349 -12.23 -3.71 -37.28
C GLU A 349 -12.68 -2.89 -36.04
#